data_AF-A0A1D9QCB0-F1
#
_entry.id   AF-A0A1D9QCB0-F1
#
_cell.length_a   1.000
_cell.length_b   1.000
_cell.length_c   1.000
_cell.angle_alpha   90.00
_cell.angle_beta   90.00
_cell.angle_gamma   90.00
#
_symmetry.space_group_name_H-M   'P 1'
#
loop_
_entity.id
_entity.type
_entity.pdbx_description
1 polymer ?
#
loop_
_entity_poly.entity_id
_entity_poly.type
_entity_poly.pdbx_seq_one_letter_code
_entity_poly.pdbx_strand_id
1 'polypeptide(L)'
;MAHRSYTSFLFNVNELHVNQEPDNGGIPPRANENGRWVPPIYRAGFSPQTPGRVFRWADGYVTDAGGNYQWFNGEGWSYPNNEILHHYRSTTLFWCNEFTQFQMMEADATTIDIAISDFPYNRWYPLTFGHDGSLSRVSVSLEEQYLAGREGAWIGQLGLQAYRHRSNRPANGLAGNLATIVALLAFSCTDDRMLYSALVNYDTWRRQWGSHDAQHGRLHERGVVANIYLDPENPNGSTHDTLYHLEWEDGPIIY
;
A
#
# COMPACT_ATOMS: atom_id res chain seq x y z
N MET A 1 -19.87 -22.11 -22.28
CA MET A 1 -18.79 -22.26 -21.28
C MET A 1 -18.91 -21.07 -20.36
N ALA A 2 -19.21 -21.29 -19.07
CA ALA A 2 -19.24 -20.18 -18.12
C ALA A 2 -17.79 -19.68 -17.95
N HIS A 3 -17.51 -18.46 -18.42
CA HIS A 3 -16.25 -17.80 -18.06
C HIS A 3 -16.24 -17.71 -16.54
N ARG A 4 -15.28 -18.38 -15.89
CA ARG A 4 -14.99 -18.11 -14.49
C ARG A 4 -14.60 -16.63 -14.44
N SER A 5 -15.42 -15.81 -13.80
CA SER A 5 -15.09 -14.40 -13.58
C SER A 5 -13.85 -14.38 -12.69
N TYR A 6 -12.75 -13.83 -13.19
CA TYR A 6 -11.52 -13.65 -12.42
C TYR A 6 -11.57 -12.28 -11.75
N THR A 7 -10.87 -12.13 -10.64
CA THR A 7 -10.78 -10.85 -9.94
C THR A 7 -9.61 -10.05 -10.50
N SER A 8 -9.82 -8.76 -10.82
CA SER A 8 -8.73 -7.86 -11.19
C SER A 8 -8.92 -6.46 -10.60
N PHE A 9 -7.84 -5.69 -10.54
CA PHE A 9 -7.85 -4.27 -10.21
C PHE A 9 -6.64 -3.57 -10.83
N LEU A 10 -6.73 -2.26 -11.00
CA LEU A 10 -5.58 -1.42 -11.33
C LEU A 10 -4.99 -0.83 -10.05
N PHE A 11 -3.69 -0.62 -10.04
CA PHE A 11 -3.05 0.08 -8.93
C PHE A 11 -1.85 0.91 -9.40
N ASN A 12 -1.54 1.97 -8.66
CA ASN A 12 -0.27 2.69 -8.78
C ASN A 12 0.27 3.02 -7.40
N VAL A 13 1.57 3.27 -7.34
CA VAL A 13 2.23 3.78 -6.14
C VAL A 13 2.98 5.04 -6.48
N ASN A 14 2.66 6.13 -5.79
CA ASN A 14 3.32 7.41 -5.95
C ASN A 14 4.26 7.67 -4.78
N GLU A 15 5.41 8.28 -5.04
CA GLU A 15 6.26 8.78 -3.95
C GLU A 15 5.65 10.03 -3.33
N LEU A 16 5.73 10.10 -2.01
CA LEU A 16 5.22 11.22 -1.23
C LEU A 16 6.34 11.85 -0.42
N HIS A 17 6.68 13.08 -0.80
CA HIS A 17 7.71 13.87 -0.12
C HIS A 17 7.06 14.84 0.88
N VAL A 18 7.74 15.05 2.00
CA VAL A 18 7.35 16.07 2.99
C VAL A 18 7.69 17.45 2.43
N ASN A 19 6.74 18.38 2.52
CA ASN A 19 6.96 19.80 2.24
C ASN A 19 7.31 20.53 3.54
N GLN A 20 8.61 20.73 3.77
CA GLN A 20 9.13 21.37 4.97
C GLN A 20 9.32 22.89 4.81
N GLU A 21 9.22 23.41 3.57
CA GLU A 21 9.60 24.78 3.23
C GLU A 21 8.44 25.77 3.50
N PRO A 22 8.53 26.61 4.55
CA PRO A 22 7.44 27.49 4.93
C PRO A 22 7.10 28.52 3.84
N ASP A 23 8.10 28.94 3.06
CA ASP A 23 7.94 29.89 1.96
C ASP A 23 7.01 29.37 0.85
N ASN A 24 6.89 28.05 0.72
CA ASN A 24 5.96 27.38 -0.20
C ASN A 24 4.71 26.84 0.51
N GLY A 25 4.38 27.38 1.69
CA GLY A 25 3.25 26.94 2.52
C GLY A 25 3.47 25.58 3.19
N GLY A 26 4.71 25.08 3.23
CA GLY A 26 5.08 23.84 3.87
C GLY A 26 4.96 23.86 5.39
N ILE A 27 4.95 22.68 5.99
CA ILE A 27 4.85 22.49 7.43
C ILE A 27 6.06 21.67 7.90
N PRO A 28 6.86 22.21 8.83
CA PRO A 28 8.05 21.51 9.32
C PRO A 28 7.76 20.12 9.87
N PRO A 29 8.74 19.21 9.82
CA PRO A 29 8.63 17.88 10.39
C PRO A 29 8.24 17.91 11.87
N ARG A 30 7.49 16.89 12.26
CA ARG A 30 7.08 16.70 13.65
C ARG A 30 7.97 15.66 14.31
N ALA A 31 8.12 15.79 15.62
CA ALA A 31 8.74 14.76 16.44
C ALA A 31 7.73 14.26 17.50
N ASN A 32 7.80 12.98 17.85
CA ASN A 32 7.09 12.46 18.99
C ASN A 32 7.78 12.84 20.31
N GLU A 33 7.21 12.39 21.44
CA GLU A 33 7.73 12.65 22.80
C GLU A 33 9.19 12.23 23.01
N ASN A 34 9.69 11.27 22.21
CA ASN A 34 11.07 10.78 22.25
C ASN A 34 12.00 11.48 21.24
N GLY A 35 11.56 12.59 20.63
CA GLY A 35 12.33 13.33 19.63
C GLY A 35 12.46 12.62 18.28
N ARG A 36 11.68 11.55 18.04
CA ARG A 36 11.74 10.80 16.76
C ARG A 36 10.78 11.40 15.75
N TRP A 37 11.25 11.50 14.51
CA TRP A 37 10.44 11.99 13.39
C TRP A 37 9.11 11.23 13.26
N VAL A 38 8.04 11.97 12.98
CA VAL A 38 6.72 11.45 12.62
C VAL A 38 6.14 12.26 11.45
N PRO A 39 5.27 11.66 10.62
CA PRO A 39 4.76 12.37 9.45
C PRO A 39 3.90 13.60 9.81
N PRO A 40 3.80 14.59 8.90
CA PRO A 40 2.91 15.72 9.03
C PRO A 40 1.43 15.32 9.23
N ILE A 41 0.65 16.18 9.88
CA ILE A 41 -0.81 15.96 10.13
C ILE A 41 -1.71 16.97 9.39
N TYR A 42 -1.13 17.69 8.45
CA TYR A 42 -1.82 18.66 7.62
C TYR A 42 -1.40 18.41 6.19
N ARG A 43 -2.33 18.56 5.26
CA ARG A 43 -2.09 18.27 3.83
C ARG A 43 -0.96 19.13 3.26
N ALA A 44 -0.83 20.37 3.75
CA ALA A 44 0.20 21.32 3.34
C ALA A 44 1.62 20.89 3.75
N GLY A 45 1.75 19.93 4.67
CA GLY A 45 3.02 19.29 5.01
C GLY A 45 3.53 18.31 3.94
N PHE A 46 2.82 18.15 2.82
CA PHE A 46 3.23 17.27 1.73
C PHE A 46 3.42 18.05 0.43
N SER A 47 4.43 17.65 -0.33
CA SER A 47 4.62 18.09 -1.71
C SER A 47 3.65 17.35 -2.64
N PRO A 48 3.44 17.85 -3.87
CA PRO A 48 2.76 17.06 -4.90
C PRO A 48 3.38 15.67 -5.03
N GLN A 49 2.54 14.66 -5.20
CA GLN A 49 2.96 13.27 -5.39
C GLN A 49 3.78 13.11 -6.67
N THR A 50 4.87 12.35 -6.61
CA THR A 50 5.61 11.94 -7.80
C THR A 50 4.96 10.67 -8.37
N PRO A 51 4.35 10.72 -9.56
CA PRO A 51 3.58 9.60 -10.08
C PRO A 51 4.44 8.38 -10.39
N GLY A 52 4.01 7.20 -9.93
CA GLY A 52 4.54 5.91 -10.41
C GLY A 52 3.73 5.34 -11.55
N ARG A 53 4.13 4.16 -12.03
CA ARG A 53 3.42 3.44 -13.10
C ARG A 53 2.10 2.83 -12.61
N VAL A 54 1.17 2.65 -13.55
CA VAL A 54 -0.07 1.90 -13.32
C VAL A 54 0.14 0.44 -13.70
N PHE A 55 -0.20 -0.46 -12.80
CA PHE A 55 -0.14 -1.89 -12.97
C PHE A 55 -1.55 -2.48 -12.92
N ARG A 56 -1.72 -3.66 -13.52
CA ARG A 56 -2.93 -4.47 -13.40
C ARG A 56 -2.60 -5.71 -12.60
N TRP A 57 -3.36 -5.95 -11.53
CA TRP A 57 -3.38 -7.23 -10.84
C TRP A 57 -4.56 -8.05 -11.37
N ALA A 58 -4.35 -9.32 -11.69
CA ALA A 58 -5.41 -10.25 -12.09
C ALA A 58 -5.13 -11.65 -11.53
N ASP A 59 -6.00 -12.14 -10.66
CA ASP A 59 -5.96 -13.50 -10.07
C ASP A 59 -4.59 -13.93 -9.48
N GLY A 60 -3.83 -12.95 -8.99
CA GLY A 60 -2.52 -13.16 -8.36
C GLY A 60 -1.32 -12.83 -9.24
N TYR A 61 -1.53 -12.40 -10.48
CA TYR A 61 -0.49 -11.97 -11.41
C TYR A 61 -0.51 -10.47 -11.59
N VAL A 62 0.65 -9.87 -11.83
CA VAL A 62 0.77 -8.44 -12.13
C VAL A 62 1.34 -8.24 -13.52
N THR A 63 0.73 -7.33 -14.28
CA THR A 63 1.24 -6.86 -15.56
C THR A 63 1.32 -5.34 -15.56
N ASP A 64 2.17 -4.78 -16.43
CA ASP A 64 2.08 -3.36 -16.78
C ASP A 64 0.70 -3.09 -17.41
N ALA A 65 0.01 -2.03 -16.96
CA ALA A 65 -1.25 -1.62 -17.55
C ALA A 65 -1.04 -0.89 -18.90
N GLY A 66 0.21 -0.50 -19.19
CA GLY A 66 0.62 0.17 -20.42
C GLY A 66 0.23 1.66 -20.45
N GLY A 67 0.57 2.32 -21.56
CA GLY A 67 0.37 3.77 -21.73
C GLY A 67 -1.08 4.25 -21.81
N ASN A 68 -2.05 3.33 -21.72
CA ASN A 68 -3.48 3.66 -21.69
C ASN A 68 -3.94 4.17 -20.31
N TYR A 69 -3.13 3.93 -19.27
CA TYR A 69 -3.46 4.30 -17.90
C TYR A 69 -2.33 5.12 -17.30
N GLN A 70 -2.68 6.18 -16.60
CA GLN A 70 -1.70 7.02 -15.91
C GLN A 70 -2.29 7.70 -14.69
N TRP A 71 -1.42 8.19 -13.82
CA TRP A 71 -1.81 9.12 -12.76
C TRP A 71 -1.53 10.56 -13.19
N PHE A 72 -2.54 11.41 -13.15
CA PHE A 72 -2.47 12.79 -13.60
C PHE A 72 -3.41 13.69 -12.78
N ASN A 73 -2.91 14.86 -12.38
CA ASN A 73 -3.65 15.84 -11.57
C ASN A 73 -4.30 15.27 -10.30
N GLY A 74 -3.63 14.33 -9.62
CA GLY A 74 -4.13 13.73 -8.38
C GLY A 74 -5.20 12.66 -8.58
N GLU A 75 -5.39 12.18 -9.80
CA GLU A 75 -6.40 11.19 -10.16
C GLU A 75 -5.81 10.12 -11.08
N GLY A 76 -6.40 8.92 -11.08
CA GLY A 76 -6.12 7.88 -12.07
C GLY A 76 -6.94 8.12 -13.33
N TRP A 77 -6.32 7.99 -14.51
CA TRP A 77 -6.97 8.25 -15.80
C TRP A 77 -6.82 7.07 -16.77
N SER A 78 -7.87 6.84 -17.55
CA SER A 78 -7.87 6.00 -18.74
C SER A 78 -7.91 6.87 -20.00
N TYR A 79 -6.85 6.83 -20.80
CA TYR A 79 -6.76 7.58 -22.05
C TYR A 79 -7.67 7.09 -23.19
N PRO A 80 -7.89 5.78 -23.39
CA PRO A 80 -8.78 5.29 -24.44
C PRO A 80 -10.17 5.94 -24.40
N ASN A 81 -10.67 6.24 -23.20
CA ASN A 81 -11.98 6.86 -22.99
C ASN A 81 -11.90 8.31 -22.49
N ASN A 82 -10.71 8.77 -22.11
CA ASN A 82 -10.49 10.05 -21.41
C ASN A 82 -11.37 10.18 -20.14
N GLU A 83 -11.38 9.12 -19.34
CA GLU A 83 -12.21 8.98 -18.13
C GLU A 83 -11.34 8.84 -16.89
N ILE A 84 -11.84 9.38 -15.77
CA ILE A 84 -11.27 9.14 -14.44
C ILE A 84 -11.55 7.69 -14.06
N LEU A 85 -10.52 6.98 -13.61
CA LEU A 85 -10.65 5.62 -13.11
C LEU A 85 -11.49 5.61 -11.84
N HIS A 86 -12.36 4.61 -11.71
CA HIS A 86 -13.15 4.42 -10.51
C HIS A 86 -12.25 4.03 -9.33
N HIS A 87 -11.95 5.02 -8.50
CA HIS A 87 -11.16 4.84 -7.28
C HIS A 87 -11.88 3.91 -6.30
N TYR A 88 -11.14 2.94 -5.77
CA TYR A 88 -11.62 2.03 -4.73
C TYR A 88 -11.09 2.45 -3.37
N ARG A 89 -9.76 2.51 -3.20
CA ARG A 89 -9.09 2.83 -1.92
C ARG A 89 -7.70 3.40 -2.12
N SER A 90 -7.24 4.15 -1.12
CA SER A 90 -5.84 4.59 -1.01
C SER A 90 -5.26 4.25 0.35
N THR A 91 -3.93 4.15 0.41
CA THR A 91 -3.18 4.13 1.67
C THR A 91 -1.95 5.00 1.51
N THR A 92 -1.78 5.94 2.43
CA THR A 92 -0.51 6.62 2.64
C THR A 92 0.30 5.84 3.67
N LEU A 93 1.53 5.49 3.33
CA LEU A 93 2.43 4.71 4.18
C LEU A 93 3.81 5.37 4.24
N PHE A 94 4.32 5.58 5.45
CA PHE A 94 5.67 6.05 5.70
C PHE A 94 6.50 4.99 6.39
N TRP A 95 7.75 4.83 5.98
CA TRP A 95 8.78 4.24 6.81
C TRP A 95 9.42 5.34 7.66
N CYS A 96 9.14 5.31 8.96
CA CYS A 96 9.69 6.29 9.88
C CYS A 96 11.13 5.93 10.25
N ASN A 97 11.36 4.88 11.03
CA ASN A 97 12.71 4.45 11.46
C ASN A 97 12.63 3.07 12.12
N GLU A 98 13.77 2.50 12.50
CA GLU A 98 13.86 1.20 13.17
C GLU A 98 13.09 1.08 14.50
N PHE A 99 12.63 2.17 15.10
CA PHE A 99 11.86 2.11 16.35
C PHE A 99 10.37 2.33 16.17
N THR A 100 9.98 3.22 15.25
CA THR A 100 8.58 3.58 14.99
C THR A 100 8.01 2.85 13.78
N GLN A 101 8.88 2.20 13.00
CA GLN A 101 8.57 1.32 11.88
C GLN A 101 7.68 2.03 10.86
N PHE A 102 6.57 1.40 10.49
CA PHE A 102 5.62 1.93 9.52
C PHE A 102 4.54 2.76 10.22
N GLN A 103 4.21 3.90 9.62
CA GLN A 103 3.05 4.72 9.98
C GLN A 103 2.15 4.85 8.76
N MET A 104 0.87 4.56 8.93
CA MET A 104 -0.10 4.45 7.86
C MET A 104 -1.37 5.26 8.11
N MET A 105 -2.08 5.55 7.03
CA MET A 105 -3.45 6.03 7.02
C MET A 105 -4.15 5.46 5.77
N GLU A 106 -5.38 4.98 5.91
CA GLU A 106 -6.20 4.47 4.79
C GLU A 106 -6.87 5.59 3.99
N ALA A 107 -6.07 6.58 3.61
CA ALA A 107 -6.44 7.68 2.74
C ALA A 107 -5.18 8.30 2.12
N ASP A 108 -5.37 9.16 1.13
CA ASP A 108 -4.33 10.02 0.59
C ASP A 108 -4.12 11.23 1.51
N ALA A 109 -2.95 11.29 2.15
CA ALA A 109 -2.62 12.35 3.11
C ALA A 109 -2.48 13.74 2.49
N THR A 110 -2.37 13.84 1.16
CA THR A 110 -2.37 15.12 0.46
C THR A 110 -3.78 15.73 0.33
N THR A 111 -4.82 14.97 0.68
CA THR A 111 -6.22 15.40 0.53
C THR A 111 -6.90 15.74 1.85
N ILE A 112 -6.27 15.42 3.00
CA ILE A 112 -6.90 15.47 4.32
C ILE A 112 -6.03 16.25 5.33
N ASP A 113 -6.67 17.10 6.13
CA ASP A 113 -6.06 17.68 7.33
C ASP A 113 -6.34 16.77 8.53
N ILE A 114 -5.42 15.84 8.79
CA ILE A 114 -5.51 14.80 9.83
C ILE A 114 -5.83 15.41 11.21
N ALA A 115 -5.25 16.56 11.53
CA ALA A 115 -5.39 17.21 12.83
C ALA A 115 -6.84 17.58 13.22
N ILE A 116 -7.72 17.76 12.23
CA ILE A 116 -9.12 18.18 12.41
C ILE A 116 -10.12 17.17 11.85
N SER A 117 -9.64 16.02 11.41
CA SER A 117 -10.47 14.96 10.84
C SER A 117 -11.02 14.05 11.94
N ASP A 118 -12.14 13.39 11.66
CA ASP A 118 -12.73 12.38 12.55
C ASP A 118 -12.05 11.01 12.39
N PHE A 119 -12.32 10.10 13.32
CA PHE A 119 -11.89 8.70 13.19
C PHE A 119 -12.47 8.08 11.90
N PRO A 120 -11.70 7.27 11.14
CA PRO A 120 -10.32 6.84 11.44
C PRO A 120 -9.23 7.77 10.89
N TYR A 121 -9.53 8.90 10.26
CA TYR A 121 -8.55 9.76 9.56
C TYR A 121 -7.88 10.82 10.46
N ASN A 122 -8.00 10.68 11.78
CA ASN A 122 -7.60 11.68 12.77
C ASN A 122 -6.17 11.53 13.30
N ARG A 123 -5.42 10.52 12.84
CA ARG A 123 -4.03 10.28 13.24
C ARG A 123 -3.32 9.35 12.26
N TRP A 124 -2.01 9.26 12.44
CA TRP A 124 -1.20 8.15 11.91
C TRP A 124 -1.36 6.92 12.79
N TYR A 125 -1.50 5.76 12.15
CA TYR A 125 -1.61 4.48 12.82
C TYR A 125 -0.35 3.65 12.57
N PRO A 126 0.13 2.88 13.56
CA PRO A 126 1.02 1.76 13.22
C PRO A 126 0.28 0.75 12.35
N LEU A 127 1.02 -0.15 11.69
CA LEU A 127 0.38 -1.34 11.09
C LEU A 127 -0.29 -2.16 12.20
N THR A 128 -1.53 -2.54 11.98
CA THR A 128 -2.28 -3.45 12.85
C THR A 128 -2.88 -4.59 12.03
N PHE A 129 -3.17 -5.69 12.72
CA PHE A 129 -3.57 -6.95 12.11
C PHE A 129 -4.83 -7.52 12.76
N GLY A 130 -5.63 -8.20 11.96
CA GLY A 130 -6.67 -9.13 12.40
C GLY A 130 -6.22 -10.54 12.08
N HIS A 131 -6.53 -11.50 12.94
CA HIS A 131 -6.11 -12.89 12.75
C HIS A 131 -7.29 -13.77 12.33
N ASP A 132 -7.09 -14.56 11.29
CA ASP A 132 -7.97 -15.66 10.90
C ASP A 132 -7.13 -16.95 10.88
N GLY A 133 -7.10 -17.64 12.02
CA GLY A 133 -6.15 -18.73 12.24
C GLY A 133 -4.69 -18.23 12.20
N SER A 134 -3.96 -18.60 11.14
CA SER A 134 -2.59 -18.15 10.87
C SER A 134 -2.46 -17.15 9.72
N LEU A 135 -3.59 -16.69 9.17
CA LEU A 135 -3.65 -15.58 8.22
C LEU A 135 -3.66 -14.24 8.98
N SER A 136 -2.84 -13.29 8.52
CA SER A 136 -2.87 -11.92 9.02
C SER A 136 -3.59 -11.01 8.03
N ARG A 137 -4.59 -10.25 8.47
CA ARG A 137 -5.24 -9.20 7.68
C ARG A 137 -4.76 -7.84 8.13
N VAL A 138 -4.11 -7.06 7.26
CA VAL A 138 -3.58 -5.73 7.61
C VAL A 138 -4.60 -4.63 7.33
N SER A 139 -4.76 -3.69 8.26
CA SER A 139 -5.55 -2.45 8.12
C SER A 139 -5.27 -1.52 9.29
N VAL A 140 -5.88 -0.34 9.29
CA VAL A 140 -5.84 0.60 10.43
C VAL A 140 -6.72 0.13 11.58
N SER A 141 -6.21 0.34 12.79
CA SER A 141 -6.97 0.20 14.04
C SER A 141 -7.59 -1.18 14.28
N LEU A 142 -6.94 -2.24 13.80
CA LEU A 142 -7.27 -3.62 14.15
C LEU A 142 -6.71 -3.99 15.54
N GLU A 143 -7.12 -5.16 16.04
CA GLU A 143 -6.86 -5.58 17.42
C GLU A 143 -5.39 -5.92 17.70
N GLU A 144 -4.68 -6.50 16.74
CA GLU A 144 -3.36 -7.09 16.96
C GLU A 144 -2.23 -6.20 16.43
N GLN A 145 -1.17 -6.04 17.22
CA GLN A 145 0.06 -5.33 16.80
C GLN A 145 1.05 -6.26 16.09
N TYR A 146 0.79 -7.57 16.09
CA TYR A 146 1.67 -8.58 15.55
C TYR A 146 0.94 -9.43 14.53
N LEU A 147 1.70 -10.00 13.59
CA LEU A 147 1.25 -11.01 12.65
C LEU A 147 0.76 -12.26 13.39
N ALA A 148 -0.14 -13.01 12.76
CA ALA A 148 -0.66 -14.29 13.26
C ALA A 148 0.42 -15.40 13.33
N GLY A 149 1.59 -15.18 12.72
CA GLY A 149 2.72 -16.10 12.72
C GLY A 149 4.07 -15.39 12.65
N ARG A 150 5.13 -16.19 12.67
CA ARG A 150 6.53 -15.74 12.72
C ARG A 150 7.31 -16.04 11.44
N GLU A 151 7.00 -17.17 10.79
CA GLU A 151 7.75 -17.69 9.66
C GLU A 151 6.99 -17.49 8.35
N GLY A 152 7.68 -16.94 7.36
CA GLY A 152 7.17 -16.63 6.02
C GLY A 152 8.21 -15.82 5.25
N ALA A 153 8.51 -16.20 4.00
CA ALA A 153 9.54 -15.51 3.20
C ALA A 153 9.18 -14.04 2.93
N TRP A 154 7.89 -13.77 2.67
CA TRP A 154 7.34 -12.45 2.46
C TRP A 154 7.53 -11.50 3.65
N ILE A 155 7.51 -12.01 4.89
CA ILE A 155 7.63 -11.16 6.10
C ILE A 155 8.92 -10.34 6.04
N GLY A 156 10.03 -10.98 5.66
CA GLY A 156 11.32 -10.30 5.57
C GLY A 156 11.37 -9.27 4.45
N GLN A 157 10.83 -9.64 3.28
CA GLN A 157 10.85 -8.80 2.09
C GLN A 157 9.99 -7.54 2.28
N LEU A 158 8.80 -7.70 2.86
CA LEU A 158 7.89 -6.58 3.16
C LEU A 158 8.33 -5.72 4.35
N GLY A 159 9.45 -6.04 5.02
CA GLY A 159 9.92 -5.26 6.17
C GLY A 159 9.09 -5.47 7.44
N LEU A 160 8.43 -6.62 7.56
CA LEU A 160 7.50 -6.92 8.65
C LEU A 160 8.15 -7.72 9.80
N GLN A 161 9.48 -7.79 9.86
CA GLN A 161 10.20 -8.55 10.88
C GLN A 161 9.86 -8.12 12.31
N ALA A 162 9.69 -6.81 12.53
CA ALA A 162 9.33 -6.25 13.83
C ALA A 162 7.91 -6.63 14.30
N TYR A 163 7.06 -7.06 13.38
CA TYR A 163 5.66 -7.44 13.63
C TYR A 163 5.49 -8.95 13.80
N ARG A 164 6.54 -9.75 13.76
CA ARG A 164 6.43 -11.22 13.93
C ARG A 164 5.83 -11.58 15.29
N HIS A 165 4.95 -12.58 15.30
CA HIS A 165 4.48 -13.15 16.56
C HIS A 165 5.67 -13.71 17.38
N ARG A 166 5.54 -13.66 18.72
CA ARG A 166 6.51 -14.28 19.63
C ARG A 166 6.50 -15.80 19.63
N SER A 167 5.45 -16.41 19.08
CA SER A 167 5.27 -17.86 19.06
C SER A 167 5.77 -18.38 17.70
N ASN A 168 6.40 -19.54 17.68
CA ASN A 168 6.94 -20.13 16.45
C ASN A 168 5.85 -20.76 15.57
N ARG A 169 4.73 -20.07 15.38
CA ARG A 169 3.66 -20.50 14.47
C ARG A 169 4.00 -20.01 13.06
N PRO A 170 3.81 -20.82 12.01
CA PRO A 170 3.94 -20.36 10.63
C PRO A 170 2.87 -19.30 10.33
N ALA A 171 3.20 -18.31 9.51
CA ALA A 171 2.21 -17.37 8.96
C ALA A 171 1.75 -17.90 7.59
N ASN A 172 0.44 -18.05 7.40
CA ASN A 172 -0.12 -18.56 6.14
C ASN A 172 -0.15 -17.52 5.02
N GLY A 173 0.05 -16.25 5.36
CA GLY A 173 0.09 -15.15 4.41
C GLY A 173 -0.43 -13.84 4.99
N LEU A 174 -0.59 -12.88 4.08
CA LEU A 174 -1.09 -11.54 4.32
C LEU A 174 -2.30 -11.28 3.41
N ALA A 175 -3.37 -10.77 4.01
CA ALA A 175 -4.55 -10.22 3.34
C ALA A 175 -4.95 -8.90 4.01
N GLY A 176 -6.18 -8.43 3.81
CA GLY A 176 -6.64 -7.12 4.28
C GLY A 176 -6.49 -6.04 3.22
N ASN A 177 -6.38 -4.79 3.65
CA ASN A 177 -6.44 -3.61 2.78
C ASN A 177 -5.44 -3.68 1.61
N LEU A 178 -5.96 -3.71 0.38
CA LEU A 178 -5.17 -3.88 -0.85
C LEU A 178 -4.15 -2.76 -1.04
N ALA A 179 -4.55 -1.51 -0.80
CA ALA A 179 -3.67 -0.36 -0.94
C ALA A 179 -2.50 -0.44 0.06
N THR A 180 -2.75 -0.91 1.28
CA THR A 180 -1.70 -1.11 2.29
C THR A 180 -0.71 -2.20 1.87
N ILE A 181 -1.21 -3.32 1.33
CA ILE A 181 -0.35 -4.40 0.82
C ILE A 181 0.52 -3.88 -0.34
N VAL A 182 -0.08 -3.16 -1.29
CA VAL A 182 0.65 -2.55 -2.42
C VAL A 182 1.71 -1.55 -1.94
N ALA A 183 1.41 -0.73 -0.93
CA ALA A 183 2.38 0.18 -0.34
C ALA A 183 3.57 -0.57 0.30
N LEU A 184 3.32 -1.69 1.00
CA LEU A 184 4.38 -2.52 1.58
C LEU A 184 5.29 -3.12 0.50
N LEU A 185 4.72 -3.54 -0.64
CA LEU A 185 5.49 -4.00 -1.79
C LEU A 185 6.42 -2.89 -2.30
N ALA A 186 5.93 -1.66 -2.41
CA ALA A 186 6.77 -0.52 -2.82
C ALA A 186 7.92 -0.22 -1.83
N PHE A 187 7.81 -0.58 -0.55
CA PHE A 187 8.92 -0.48 0.41
C PHE A 187 9.93 -1.62 0.35
N SER A 188 9.60 -2.73 -0.32
CA SER A 188 10.58 -3.76 -0.65
C SER A 188 11.51 -3.37 -1.81
N CYS A 189 11.21 -2.28 -2.52
CA CYS A 189 11.99 -1.74 -3.63
C CYS A 189 12.47 -0.31 -3.33
N THR A 190 13.62 0.10 -3.89
CA THR A 190 14.18 1.45 -3.69
C THR A 190 13.38 2.56 -4.38
N ASP A 191 12.75 2.25 -5.51
CA ASP A 191 12.10 3.20 -6.41
C ASP A 191 11.12 2.49 -7.36
N ASP A 192 10.39 3.27 -8.17
CA ASP A 192 9.44 2.79 -9.20
C ASP A 192 10.07 1.82 -10.20
N ARG A 193 11.34 2.04 -10.60
CA ARG A 193 12.00 1.18 -11.60
C ARG A 193 12.28 -0.21 -11.02
N MET A 194 12.72 -0.28 -9.77
CA MET A 194 12.90 -1.54 -9.06
C MET A 194 11.56 -2.23 -8.79
N LEU A 195 10.51 -1.47 -8.43
CA LEU A 195 9.16 -2.01 -8.26
C LEU A 195 8.64 -2.61 -9.56
N TYR A 196 8.77 -1.90 -10.69
CA TYR A 196 8.42 -2.40 -12.02
C TYR A 196 9.18 -3.69 -12.33
N SER A 197 10.48 -3.74 -12.03
CA SER A 197 11.30 -4.92 -12.33
C SER A 197 10.87 -6.11 -11.47
N ALA A 198 10.58 -5.92 -10.19
CA ALA A 198 10.07 -6.96 -9.31
C ALA A 198 8.70 -7.48 -9.77
N LEU A 199 7.78 -6.58 -10.13
CA LEU A 199 6.42 -6.97 -10.52
C LEU A 199 6.34 -7.61 -11.90
N VAL A 200 7.05 -7.06 -12.89
CA VAL A 200 6.86 -7.39 -14.31
C VAL A 200 8.01 -8.22 -14.89
N ASN A 201 9.26 -7.93 -14.53
CA ASN A 201 10.41 -8.61 -15.13
C ASN A 201 10.78 -9.91 -14.38
N TYR A 202 10.61 -9.91 -13.06
CA TYR A 202 10.95 -11.04 -12.19
C TYR A 202 9.71 -11.86 -11.80
N ASP A 203 8.52 -11.33 -12.08
CA ASP A 203 7.24 -11.91 -11.68
C ASP A 203 7.22 -12.30 -10.19
N THR A 204 7.76 -11.43 -9.35
CA THR A 204 7.91 -11.69 -7.91
C THR A 204 6.56 -11.85 -7.22
N TRP A 205 5.49 -11.26 -7.75
CA TRP A 205 4.12 -11.43 -7.24
C TRP A 205 3.32 -12.39 -8.13
N ARG A 206 3.29 -13.67 -7.72
CA ARG A 206 2.48 -14.73 -8.34
C ARG A 206 1.68 -15.46 -7.26
N ARG A 207 0.74 -14.74 -6.62
CA ARG A 207 0.08 -15.08 -5.34
C ARG A 207 1.03 -15.15 -4.14
N GLN A 208 2.29 -15.51 -4.34
CA GLN A 208 3.35 -15.41 -3.35
C GLN A 208 4.17 -14.15 -3.63
N TRP A 209 4.74 -13.54 -2.59
CA TRP A 209 5.76 -12.53 -2.77
C TRP A 209 7.14 -13.19 -2.66
N GLY A 210 7.75 -13.44 -3.81
CA GLY A 210 9.05 -14.10 -3.93
C GLY A 210 10.19 -13.28 -3.31
N SER A 211 11.25 -13.97 -2.92
CA SER A 211 12.50 -13.30 -2.57
C SER A 211 13.14 -12.71 -3.83
N HIS A 212 13.63 -11.48 -3.72
CA HIS A 212 14.42 -10.81 -4.75
C HIS A 212 15.60 -10.09 -4.11
N ASP A 213 16.69 -9.92 -4.86
CA ASP A 213 17.95 -9.34 -4.36
C ASP A 213 17.96 -7.81 -4.36
N ALA A 214 16.81 -7.18 -4.60
CA ALA A 214 16.75 -5.71 -4.63
C ALA A 214 16.93 -5.17 -3.21
N GLN A 215 17.64 -4.04 -3.10
CA GLN A 215 17.68 -3.30 -1.85
C GLN A 215 16.27 -2.77 -1.51
N HIS A 216 15.92 -2.82 -0.24
CA HIS A 216 14.63 -2.32 0.21
C HIS A 216 14.60 -0.78 0.24
N GLY A 217 13.45 -0.18 -0.07
CA GLY A 217 13.25 1.27 -0.02
C GLY A 217 12.87 1.82 1.34
N ARG A 218 13.07 1.08 2.43
CA ARG A 218 12.84 1.55 3.81
C ARG A 218 13.89 2.58 4.26
N LEU A 219 13.88 3.74 3.61
CA LEU A 219 14.71 4.90 3.91
C LEU A 219 13.96 5.82 4.88
N HIS A 220 14.69 6.43 5.84
CA HIS A 220 14.12 7.34 6.82
C HIS A 220 13.25 8.41 6.15
N GLU A 221 12.03 8.59 6.65
CA GLU A 221 11.05 9.59 6.17
C GLU A 221 10.49 9.36 4.75
N ARG A 222 10.81 8.24 4.09
CA ARG A 222 10.20 7.93 2.80
C ARG A 222 8.70 7.62 3.00
N GLY A 223 7.87 8.29 2.21
CA GLY A 223 6.44 8.06 2.13
C GLY A 223 6.02 7.64 0.74
N VAL A 224 4.95 6.85 0.67
CA VAL A 224 4.28 6.51 -0.59
C VAL A 224 2.77 6.61 -0.43
N VAL A 225 2.07 6.85 -1.54
CA VAL A 225 0.61 6.71 -1.63
C VAL A 225 0.32 5.59 -2.63
N ALA A 226 -0.26 4.51 -2.15
CA ALA A 226 -0.77 3.44 -3.00
C ALA A 226 -2.26 3.69 -3.26
N ASN A 227 -2.67 3.56 -4.52
CA ASN A 227 -4.07 3.72 -4.92
C ASN A 227 -4.53 2.46 -5.67
N ILE A 228 -5.77 2.08 -5.43
CA ILE A 228 -6.45 0.95 -6.07
C ILE A 228 -7.66 1.50 -6.84
N TYR A 229 -7.85 1.02 -8.06
CA TYR A 229 -9.00 1.33 -8.90
C TYR A 229 -9.64 0.05 -9.41
N LEU A 230 -10.93 0.16 -9.73
CA LEU A 230 -11.59 -0.87 -10.51
C LEU A 230 -10.96 -0.96 -11.90
N ASP A 231 -10.85 -2.17 -12.42
CA ASP A 231 -10.34 -2.47 -13.75
C ASP A 231 -11.46 -2.32 -14.78
N PRO A 232 -11.44 -1.27 -15.62
CA PRO A 232 -12.50 -1.03 -16.60
C PRO A 232 -12.55 -2.10 -17.69
N GLU A 233 -11.47 -2.87 -17.88
CA GLU A 233 -11.44 -4.01 -18.80
C GLU A 233 -12.09 -5.29 -18.23
N ASN A 234 -12.43 -5.30 -16.93
CA ASN A 234 -13.11 -6.41 -16.27
C ASN A 234 -14.24 -5.94 -15.34
N PRO A 235 -15.29 -5.29 -15.88
CA PRO A 235 -16.33 -4.65 -15.07
C PRO A 235 -17.15 -5.64 -14.21
N ASN A 236 -17.15 -6.93 -14.56
CA ASN A 236 -17.87 -7.96 -13.79
C ASN A 236 -17.02 -8.59 -12.68
N GLY A 237 -15.69 -8.61 -12.85
CA GLY A 237 -14.74 -9.17 -11.88
C GLY A 237 -13.98 -8.13 -11.06
N SER A 238 -14.15 -6.85 -11.39
CA SER A 238 -13.55 -5.72 -10.68
C SER A 238 -14.63 -4.79 -10.14
N THR A 239 -15.39 -5.30 -9.16
CA THR A 239 -16.42 -4.52 -8.46
C THR A 239 -15.98 -4.21 -7.04
N HIS A 240 -16.61 -3.24 -6.39
CA HIS A 240 -16.37 -2.94 -4.97
C HIS A 240 -16.55 -4.19 -4.11
N ASP A 241 -17.62 -4.95 -4.34
CA ASP A 241 -17.90 -6.18 -3.60
C ASP A 241 -16.81 -7.21 -3.85
N THR A 242 -16.40 -7.43 -5.10
CA THR A 242 -15.34 -8.41 -5.42
C THR A 242 -14.01 -8.05 -4.77
N LEU A 243 -13.61 -6.78 -4.75
CA LEU A 243 -12.39 -6.34 -4.08
C LEU A 243 -12.52 -6.41 -2.55
N TYR A 244 -13.69 -6.11 -2.00
CA TYR A 244 -13.94 -6.28 -0.56
C TYR A 244 -13.85 -7.75 -0.15
N HIS A 245 -14.47 -8.66 -0.91
CA HIS A 245 -14.33 -10.11 -0.69
C HIS A 245 -12.86 -10.55 -0.75
N LEU A 246 -12.10 -10.07 -1.74
CA LEU A 246 -10.66 -10.35 -1.85
C LEU A 246 -9.86 -9.90 -0.62
N GLU A 247 -10.19 -8.73 -0.04
CA GLU A 247 -9.52 -8.20 1.14
C GLU A 247 -9.84 -9.00 2.42
N TRP A 248 -11.12 -9.35 2.61
CA TRP A 248 -11.66 -9.69 3.93
C TRP A 248 -12.22 -11.09 4.08
N GLU A 249 -12.70 -11.69 2.99
CA GLU A 249 -13.39 -12.99 3.04
C GLU A 249 -12.59 -14.10 2.36
N ASP A 250 -11.81 -13.75 1.34
CA ASP A 250 -10.93 -14.69 0.65
C ASP A 250 -9.65 -14.97 1.46
N GLY A 251 -8.86 -15.92 0.95
CA GLY A 251 -7.56 -16.28 1.52
C GLY A 251 -6.48 -15.20 1.39
N PRO A 252 -5.20 -15.55 1.60
CA PRO A 252 -4.11 -14.58 1.47
C PRO A 252 -3.96 -14.04 0.05
N ILE A 253 -3.69 -12.73 -0.03
CA ILE A 253 -3.29 -12.01 -1.24
C ILE A 253 -1.79 -12.22 -1.51
N ILE A 254 -1.00 -12.36 -0.43
CA ILE A 254 0.41 -12.75 -0.43
C ILE A 254 0.59 -13.98 0.46
N TYR A 255 1.10 -15.08 -0.09
CA TYR A 255 1.56 -16.26 0.67
C TYR A 255 3.02 -16.14 1.11
#